data_AF-A0A3D4EIP4-F1
#
_entry.id   AF-A0A3D4EIP4-F1
#
_cell.length_a   1.000
_cell.length_b   1.000
_cell.length_c   1.000
_cell.angle_alpha   90.00
_cell.angle_beta   90.00
_cell.angle_gamma   90.00
#
_symmetry.space_group_name_H-M   'P 1'
#
loop_
_entity.id
_entity.type
_entity.pdbx_description
1 polymer ?
#
loop_
_entity_poly.entity_id
_entity_poly.type
_entity_poly.pdbx_seq_one_letter_code
_entity_poly.pdbx_strand_id
1 'polypeptide(L)'
;MLLVYSSINAQVLYESVPSSKFNEPRNVKIQLPRNYEANEDKYYPVILVLDGDYLFEPVAGSADYYSYWEDMPQAIIVGVMQPDRMEDTVYDDANFLPTGQGADFFEFLGMELLP
;
A
#
# COMPACT_ATOMS: atom_id res chain seq x y z
N MET A 1 -20.33 36.22 5.91
CA MET A 1 -19.05 35.48 5.84
C MET A 1 -19.40 34.03 5.54
N LEU A 2 -19.23 33.61 4.28
CA LEU A 2 -19.60 32.25 3.86
C LEU A 2 -18.40 31.34 4.16
N LEU A 3 -18.53 30.46 5.16
CA LEU A 3 -17.54 29.42 5.45
C LEU A 3 -17.79 28.26 4.47
N VAL A 4 -16.95 28.16 3.44
CA VAL A 4 -16.94 26.99 2.55
C VAL A 4 -16.11 25.91 3.23
N TYR A 5 -16.78 24.83 3.66
CA TYR A 5 -16.11 23.60 4.09
C TYR A 5 -15.69 22.83 2.84
N SER A 6 -14.44 22.99 2.41
CA SER A 6 -13.82 22.02 1.50
C SER A 6 -13.19 20.91 2.34
N SER A 7 -13.78 19.72 2.30
CA SER A 7 -13.17 18.51 2.85
C SER A 7 -11.92 18.18 2.03
N ILE A 8 -10.73 18.48 2.57
CA ILE A 8 -9.48 18.01 1.98
C ILE A 8 -9.18 16.65 2.62
N ASN A 9 -9.61 15.56 1.99
CA ASN A 9 -9.26 14.20 2.41
C ASN A 9 -7.84 13.86 1.90
N ALA A 10 -6.83 14.23 2.68
CA ALA A 10 -5.44 13.78 2.50
C ALA A 10 -5.03 12.82 3.64
N GLN A 11 -5.98 12.07 4.20
CA GLN A 11 -5.74 11.18 5.32
C GLN A 11 -5.40 9.77 4.82
N VAL A 12 -4.39 9.17 5.43
CA VAL A 12 -4.04 7.76 5.24
C VAL A 12 -5.19 6.89 5.74
N LEU A 13 -5.70 6.03 4.85
CA LEU A 13 -6.71 5.03 5.16
C LEU A 13 -6.04 3.80 5.78
N TYR A 14 -6.69 3.20 6.76
CA TYR A 14 -6.24 1.98 7.43
C TYR A 14 -7.27 0.91 7.16
N GLU A 15 -6.89 -0.09 6.38
CA GLU A 15 -7.77 -1.17 5.98
C GLU A 15 -7.28 -2.51 6.52
N SER A 16 -8.21 -3.39 6.86
CA SER A 16 -7.92 -4.76 7.30
C SER A 16 -8.42 -5.73 6.24
N VAL A 17 -7.49 -6.38 5.56
CA VAL A 17 -7.76 -7.27 4.43
C VAL A 17 -7.87 -8.71 4.93
N PRO A 18 -9.04 -9.36 4.82
CA PRO A 18 -9.17 -10.77 5.12
C PRO A 18 -8.25 -11.59 4.21
N SER A 19 -7.58 -12.59 4.77
CA SER A 19 -6.70 -13.47 4.01
C SER A 19 -7.12 -14.92 4.16
N SER A 20 -7.12 -15.69 3.08
CA SER A 20 -7.27 -17.14 3.14
C SER A 20 -5.95 -17.86 3.43
N LYS A 21 -4.82 -17.15 3.26
CA LYS A 21 -3.46 -17.63 3.54
C LYS A 21 -3.08 -17.49 5.01
N PHE A 22 -3.66 -16.51 5.70
CA PHE A 22 -3.39 -16.24 7.10
C PHE A 22 -4.62 -16.47 7.98
N ASN A 23 -4.39 -16.89 9.23
CA ASN A 23 -5.46 -17.04 10.22
C ASN A 23 -6.00 -15.68 10.72
N GLU A 24 -5.26 -14.60 10.47
CA GLU A 24 -5.60 -13.24 10.87
C GLU A 24 -5.57 -12.33 9.64
N PRO A 25 -6.43 -11.28 9.60
CA PRO A 25 -6.43 -10.34 8.50
C PRO A 25 -5.12 -9.53 8.47
N ARG A 26 -4.71 -9.12 7.28
CA ARG A 26 -3.51 -8.30 7.07
C ARG A 26 -3.90 -6.84 6.99
N ASN A 27 -3.24 -6.02 7.79
CA ASN A 27 -3.51 -4.58 7.80
C ASN A 27 -2.69 -3.87 6.73
N VAL A 28 -3.30 -2.90 6.06
CA VAL A 28 -2.66 -2.08 5.05
C VAL A 28 -2.95 -0.59 5.30
N LYS A 29 -1.98 0.25 4.96
CA LYS A 29 -2.14 1.70 4.89
C LYS A 29 -2.31 2.10 3.43
N ILE A 30 -3.28 2.96 3.13
CA ILE A 30 -3.52 3.44 1.77
C ILE A 30 -3.49 4.97 1.76
N GLN A 31 -2.65 5.55 0.91
CA GLN A 31 -2.67 6.97 0.61
C GLN A 31 -3.14 7.18 -0.83
N LEU A 32 -4.27 7.87 -0.97
CA LEU A 32 -4.79 8.30 -2.26
C LEU A 32 -4.09 9.60 -2.71
N PRO A 33 -3.92 9.79 -4.02
CA PRO A 33 -3.35 11.03 -4.54
C PRO A 33 -4.31 12.21 -4.33
N ARG A 34 -3.77 13.43 -4.38
CA ARG A 34 -4.55 14.66 -4.25
C ARG A 34 -5.65 14.73 -5.31
N ASN A 35 -6.86 15.14 -4.90
CA ASN A 35 -8.04 15.27 -5.75
C ASN A 35 -8.51 13.96 -6.39
N TYR A 36 -8.24 12.80 -5.77
CA TYR A 36 -8.71 11.50 -6.24
C TYR A 36 -10.23 11.49 -6.45
N GLU A 37 -11.03 11.93 -5.46
CA GLU A 37 -12.50 11.98 -5.51
C GLU A 37 -13.04 12.89 -6.63
N ALA A 38 -12.27 13.87 -7.09
CA ALA A 38 -12.68 14.77 -8.17
C ALA A 38 -12.39 14.20 -9.56
N ASN A 39 -11.65 13.09 -9.65
CA ASN A 39 -11.15 12.51 -10.89
C ASN A 39 -11.31 10.98 -10.88
N GLU A 40 -12.54 10.50 -10.68
CA GLU A 40 -12.85 9.07 -10.59
C GLU A 40 -12.54 8.29 -11.90
N ASP A 41 -12.57 8.97 -13.06
CA ASP A 41 -12.27 8.36 -14.36
C ASP A 41 -10.75 8.24 -14.66
N LYS A 42 -9.88 8.76 -13.78
CA LYS A 42 -8.43 8.74 -13.97
C LYS A 42 -7.84 7.45 -13.40
N TYR A 43 -6.99 6.80 -14.19
CA TYR A 43 -6.21 5.64 -13.74
C TYR A 43 -4.92 6.10 -13.06
N TYR A 44 -4.60 5.48 -11.92
CA TYR A 44 -3.41 5.78 -11.14
C TYR A 44 -2.54 4.51 -11.00
N PRO A 45 -1.22 4.60 -11.18
CA PRO A 45 -0.33 3.52 -10.79
C PRO A 45 -0.43 3.25 -9.29
N VAL A 46 -0.25 1.99 -8.91
CA VAL A 46 -0.16 1.55 -7.51
C VAL A 46 1.31 1.33 -7.16
N ILE A 47 1.76 1.95 -6.07
CA ILE A 47 3.06 1.69 -5.47
C ILE A 47 2.82 0.84 -4.22
N LEU A 48 3.14 -0.44 -4.33
CA LEU A 48 3.11 -1.37 -3.20
C LEU A 48 4.39 -1.20 -2.37
N VAL A 49 4.22 -0.89 -1.10
CA VAL A 49 5.32 -0.69 -0.14
C VAL A 49 5.33 -1.87 0.83
N LEU A 50 6.33 -2.72 0.71
CA LEU A 50 6.64 -3.72 1.73
C LEU A 50 7.28 -3.02 2.93
N ASP A 51 7.22 -3.65 4.09
CA ASP A 51 7.66 -3.11 5.38
C ASP A 51 6.95 -1.78 5.70
N GLY A 52 5.63 -1.75 5.48
CA GLY A 52 4.77 -0.56 5.58
C GLY A 52 4.72 0.06 6.98
N ASP A 53 5.13 -0.68 8.00
CA ASP A 53 5.31 -0.17 9.37
C ASP A 53 6.39 0.91 9.46
N TYR A 54 7.40 0.85 8.57
CA TYR A 54 8.57 1.73 8.59
C TYR A 54 8.73 2.57 7.32
N LEU A 55 8.40 2.00 6.16
CA LEU A 55 8.69 2.61 4.85
C LEU A 55 7.51 3.37 4.25
N PHE A 56 6.30 3.23 4.80
CA PHE A 56 5.12 3.85 4.23
C PHE A 56 5.22 5.38 4.17
N GLU A 57 5.48 6.05 5.30
CA GLU A 57 5.51 7.51 5.37
C GLU A 57 6.63 8.13 4.50
N PRO A 58 7.88 7.62 4.50
CA PRO A 58 8.92 8.11 3.59
C PRO A 58 8.57 7.95 2.11
N VAL A 59 8.01 6.80 1.71
CA VAL A 59 7.64 6.55 0.31
C VAL A 59 6.46 7.42 -0.10
N ALA A 60 5.42 7.49 0.73
CA ALA A 60 4.22 8.27 0.44
C ALA A 60 4.50 9.77 0.38
N GLY A 61 5.35 10.29 1.28
CA GLY A 61 5.79 11.68 1.24
C GLY A 61 6.63 12.02 0.00
N SER A 62 7.54 11.12 -0.39
CA SER A 62 8.35 11.29 -1.60
C SER A 62 7.48 11.27 -2.86
N ALA A 63 6.54 10.32 -2.94
CA ALA A 63 5.61 10.21 -4.06
C ALA A 63 4.70 11.44 -4.18
N ASP A 64 4.16 11.95 -3.07
CA ASP A 64 3.36 13.17 -3.06
C ASP A 64 4.18 14.37 -3.55
N TYR A 65 5.42 14.53 -3.07
CA TYR A 65 6.31 15.61 -3.48
C TYR A 65 6.62 15.59 -4.98
N TYR A 66 7.08 14.46 -5.52
CA TYR A 66 7.41 14.38 -6.95
C TYR A 66 6.17 14.51 -7.84
N SER A 67 5.01 14.01 -7.40
CA SER A 67 3.77 14.17 -8.15
C SER A 67 3.26 15.61 -8.17
N TYR A 68 3.51 16.38 -7.10
CA TYR A 68 3.18 17.80 -7.05
C TYR A 68 3.98 18.63 -8.06
N TRP A 69 5.25 18.28 -8.28
CA TRP A 69 6.10 18.93 -9.29
C TRP A 69 5.94 18.35 -10.70
N GLU A 70 4.99 17.42 -10.90
CA GLU A 70 4.72 16.74 -12.16
C GLU A 70 5.91 15.91 -12.71
N ASP A 71 6.93 15.64 -11.88
CA ASP A 71 8.07 14.79 -12.22
C ASP A 71 7.72 13.28 -12.18
N MET A 72 6.63 12.93 -11.50
CA MET A 72 6.06 11.58 -11.44
C MET A 72 4.54 11.67 -11.58
N PRO A 73 3.86 10.71 -12.24
CA PRO A 73 2.41 10.65 -12.16
C PRO A 73 1.94 10.47 -10.71
N GLN A 74 0.78 11.04 -10.39
CA GLN A 74 0.07 10.76 -9.15
C GLN A 74 -0.16 9.25 -9.00
N ALA A 75 0.05 8.70 -7.82
CA ALA A 75 -0.02 7.27 -7.55
C ALA A 75 -0.84 6.98 -6.28
N ILE A 76 -1.40 5.78 -6.21
CA ILE A 76 -1.97 5.22 -4.98
C ILE A 76 -0.86 4.47 -4.25
N ILE A 77 -0.62 4.81 -2.99
CA ILE A 77 0.43 4.16 -2.18
C ILE A 77 -0.25 3.17 -1.27
N VAL A 78 0.15 1.90 -1.33
CA VAL A 78 -0.40 0.81 -0.50
C VAL A 78 0.75 0.22 0.30
N GLY A 79 0.80 0.48 1.60
CA GLY A 79 1.77 -0.10 2.54
C GLY A 79 1.20 -1.34 3.21
N VAL A 80 1.92 -2.45 3.13
CA VAL A 80 1.53 -3.69 3.81
C VAL A 80 2.25 -3.77 5.15
N MET A 81 1.48 -3.89 6.22
CA MET A 81 2.02 -4.03 7.57
C MET A 81 2.48 -5.47 7.76
N GLN A 82 3.72 -5.66 8.21
CA GLN A 82 4.36 -6.96 8.35
C GLN A 82 4.68 -7.21 9.84
N PRO A 83 3.78 -7.91 10.57
CA PRO A 83 3.98 -8.23 11.98
C PRO A 83 5.31 -8.95 12.25
N ASP A 84 5.70 -9.86 11.34
CA ASP A 84 7.03 -10.46 11.31
C ASP A 84 7.58 -10.41 9.89
N ARG A 85 8.43 -9.41 9.65
CA ARG A 85 9.09 -9.20 8.36
C ARG A 85 9.95 -10.40 7.94
N MET A 86 10.60 -11.08 8.89
CA MET A 86 11.53 -12.16 8.55
C MET A 86 10.76 -13.41 8.11
N GLU A 87 9.65 -13.73 8.77
CA GLU A 87 8.77 -14.83 8.37
C GLU A 87 8.03 -14.52 7.06
N ASP A 88 7.49 -13.31 6.91
CA ASP A 88 6.78 -12.88 5.69
C ASP A 88 7.70 -12.78 4.45
N THR A 89 9.03 -12.80 4.64
CA THR A 89 10.02 -12.75 3.55
C THR A 89 10.93 -13.97 3.49
N VAL A 90 10.57 -15.06 4.18
CA VAL A 90 11.37 -16.29 4.17
C VAL A 90 11.38 -16.94 2.78
N TYR A 91 12.54 -17.43 2.39
CA TYR A 91 12.78 -18.10 1.12
C TYR A 91 13.65 -19.34 1.32
N ASP A 92 13.64 -20.25 0.35
CA ASP A 92 14.41 -21.49 0.37
C ASP A 92 15.85 -21.26 -0.10
N ASP A 93 16.84 -21.71 0.68
CA ASP A 93 18.27 -21.49 0.37
C ASP A 93 18.77 -22.26 -0.87
N ALA A 94 18.06 -23.29 -1.32
CA ALA A 94 18.46 -24.10 -2.47
C ALA A 94 17.96 -23.52 -3.80
N ASN A 95 16.76 -22.93 -3.83
CA ASN A 95 16.16 -22.40 -5.05
C ASN A 95 15.85 -20.88 -5.03
N PHE A 96 16.02 -20.23 -3.88
CA PHE A 96 15.77 -18.79 -3.66
C PHE A 96 14.34 -18.32 -3.95
N LEU A 97 13.38 -19.24 -3.92
CA LEU A 97 11.96 -18.92 -4.03
C LEU A 97 11.33 -18.77 -2.65
N PRO A 98 10.26 -17.96 -2.51
CA PRO A 98 9.49 -17.89 -1.28
C PRO A 98 9.03 -19.29 -0.84
N THR A 99 9.09 -19.56 0.45
CA THR A 99 8.67 -20.85 1.05
C THR A 99 7.91 -20.60 2.34
N GLY A 100 7.16 -21.60 2.83
CA GLY A 100 6.35 -21.46 4.04
C GLY A 100 5.52 -20.17 4.06
N GLN A 101 5.65 -19.39 5.13
CA GLN A 101 4.95 -18.12 5.31
C GLN A 101 5.31 -17.06 4.26
N GLY A 102 6.52 -17.08 3.70
CA GLY A 102 6.92 -16.17 2.63
C GLY A 102 6.19 -16.45 1.32
N ALA A 103 5.91 -17.73 1.03
CA ALA A 103 5.06 -18.11 -0.11
C ALA A 103 3.61 -17.67 0.11
N ASP A 104 3.08 -17.90 1.31
CA ASP A 104 1.73 -17.45 1.70
C ASP A 104 1.59 -15.92 1.57
N PHE A 105 2.62 -15.17 2.01
CA PHE A 105 2.66 -13.73 1.89
C PHE A 105 2.72 -13.27 0.43
N PHE A 106 3.59 -13.89 -0.38
CA PHE A 106 3.68 -13.60 -1.81
C PHE A 106 2.34 -13.83 -2.54
N GLU A 107 1.64 -14.92 -2.22
CA GLU A 107 0.31 -15.21 -2.78
C GLU A 107 -0.75 -14.23 -2.28
N PHE A 108 -0.75 -13.87 -0.99
CA PHE A 108 -1.63 -12.83 -0.44
C PHE A 108 -1.53 -11.53 -1.23
N LEU A 109 -0.31 -11.07 -1.53
CA LEU A 109 -0.10 -9.83 -2.28
C LEU A 109 -0.75 -9.86 -3.67
N GLY A 110 -0.56 -10.95 -4.42
CA GLY A 110 -0.97 -11.05 -5.82
C GLY A 110 -2.38 -11.60 -6.05
N MET A 111 -2.98 -12.28 -5.06
CA MET A 111 -4.28 -12.93 -5.22
C MET A 111 -5.38 -12.30 -4.36
N GLU A 112 -5.02 -11.67 -3.24
CA GLU A 112 -5.99 -11.17 -2.27
C GLU A 112 -5.93 -9.64 -2.14
N LEU A 113 -4.73 -9.07 -2.08
CA LEU A 113 -4.56 -7.61 -1.96
C LEU A 113 -4.69 -6.89 -3.32
N LEU A 114 -4.07 -7.42 -4.37
CA LEU A 114 -4.08 -6.87 -5.73
C LEU A 114 -4.64 -7.89 -6.74
N PRO A 115 -5.95 -8.17 -6.72
CA PRO A 115 -6.58 -9.15 -7.61
C PRO A 115 -6.62 -8.73 -9.09
#